data_AF-A0A3N5HE63-F1
#
_entry.id   AF-A0A3N5HE63-F1
#
_cell.length_a   1.000
_cell.length_b   1.000
_cell.length_c   1.000
_cell.angle_alpha   90.00
_cell.angle_beta   90.00
_cell.angle_gamma   90.00
#
_symmetry.space_group_name_H-M   'P 1'
#
loop_
_entity.id
_entity.type
_entity.pdbx_description
1 polymer ?
#
loop_
_entity_poly.entity_id
_entity_poly.type
_entity_poly.pdbx_seq_one_letter_code
_entity_poly.pdbx_strand_id
1 'polypeptide(L)'
;MSSRGPVLPVLVAVLLVAVVLCPVVFIVQMSFRTGLEAFRMPPTLVFSPTLRNYADLVEGKFVRSLVNSTVTSTSTTALALLLGVPAAYAFSRARIRATGLVSLWT
;
A
#
# COMPACT_ATOMS: atom_id res chain seq x y z
N MET A 1 2.85 -19.66 -34.64
CA MET A 1 1.76 -19.04 -33.84
C MET A 1 1.15 -20.13 -32.95
N SER A 2 1.73 -20.38 -31.77
CA SER A 2 1.34 -21.50 -30.90
C SER A 2 0.14 -21.10 -30.04
N SER A 3 -1.04 -21.62 -30.39
CA SER A 3 -2.30 -21.53 -29.66
C SER A 3 -2.25 -22.34 -28.35
N ARG A 4 -1.38 -21.94 -27.41
CA ARG A 4 -1.48 -22.39 -26.01
C ARG A 4 -2.35 -21.37 -25.31
N GLY A 5 -3.54 -21.78 -24.87
CA GLY A 5 -4.49 -20.90 -24.20
C GLY A 5 -3.85 -20.11 -23.05
N PRO A 6 -4.44 -18.98 -22.62
CA PRO A 6 -3.86 -18.09 -21.60
C PRO A 6 -3.77 -18.72 -20.19
N VAL A 7 -3.85 -20.04 -20.07
CA VAL A 7 -3.82 -20.78 -18.80
C VAL A 7 -2.49 -20.66 -18.08
N LEU A 8 -1.37 -20.66 -18.80
CA LEU A 8 -0.04 -20.52 -18.20
C LEU A 8 0.15 -19.15 -17.52
N PRO A 9 -0.08 -18.00 -18.18
CA PRO A 9 0.06 -16.71 -17.52
C PRO A 9 -0.95 -16.51 -16.38
N VAL A 10 -2.17 -17.06 -16.49
CA VAL A 10 -3.17 -16.98 -15.41
C VAL A 10 -2.72 -17.78 -14.18
N LEU A 11 -2.22 -19.01 -14.36
CA LEU A 11 -1.70 -19.82 -13.24
C LEU A 11 -0.50 -19.15 -12.56
N VAL A 12 0.41 -18.56 -13.34
CA VAL A 12 1.55 -17.80 -12.81
C VAL A 12 1.06 -16.58 -12.02
N ALA A 13 0.09 -15.83 -12.55
CA ALA A 13 -0.47 -14.68 -11.84
C ALA A 13 -1.15 -15.08 -10.52
N VAL A 14 -1.94 -16.17 -10.51
CA VAL A 14 -2.59 -16.69 -9.30
C VAL A 14 -1.57 -17.13 -8.26
N LEU A 15 -0.51 -17.83 -8.68
CA LEU A 15 0.57 -18.24 -7.77
C LEU A 15 1.30 -17.04 -7.16
N LEU A 16 1.62 -16.03 -7.98
CA LEU A 16 2.25 -14.79 -7.50
C LEU A 16 1.36 -14.05 -6.50
N VAL A 17 0.07 -13.93 -6.80
CA VAL A 17 -0.91 -13.32 -5.88
C VAL A 17 -0.97 -14.11 -4.58
N ALA A 18 -1.01 -15.44 -4.62
CA ALA A 18 -1.03 -16.28 -3.42
C ALA A 18 0.24 -16.10 -2.56
N VAL A 19 1.42 -16.02 -3.19
CA VAL A 19 2.70 -15.78 -2.49
C VAL A 19 2.72 -14.40 -1.85
N VAL A 20 2.23 -13.37 -2.53
CA VAL A 20 2.15 -11.99 -2.01
C VAL A 20 1.11 -11.87 -0.90
N LEU A 21 0.00 -12.59 -0.98
CA LEU A 21 -1.05 -12.58 0.04
C LEU A 21 -0.68 -13.41 1.28
N CYS A 22 0.21 -14.40 1.16
CA CYS A 22 0.66 -15.22 2.29
C CYS A 22 1.13 -14.40 3.52
N PRO A 23 2.08 -13.42 3.39
CA PRO A 23 2.48 -12.59 4.51
C PRO A 23 1.36 -11.66 5.00
N VAL A 24 0.46 -11.22 4.11
CA VAL A 24 -0.69 -10.39 4.49
C VAL A 24 -1.64 -11.17 5.39
N VAL A 25 -1.96 -12.41 5.02
CA VAL A 25 -2.79 -13.30 5.84
C VAL A 25 -2.14 -13.56 7.20
N PHE A 26 -0.82 -13.75 7.24
CA PHE A 26 -0.09 -13.92 8.50
C PHE A 26 -0.18 -12.67 9.41
N ILE A 27 -0.01 -11.47 8.85
CA ILE A 27 -0.15 -10.21 9.59
C ILE A 27 -1.59 -10.02 10.09
N VAL A 28 -2.57 -10.31 9.25
CA VAL A 28 -3.99 -10.23 9.61
C VAL A 28 -4.32 -11.21 10.75
N GLN A 29 -3.84 -12.45 10.68
CA GLN A 29 -3.98 -13.42 11.77
C GLN A 29 -3.32 -12.96 13.08
N MET A 30 -2.13 -12.35 13.00
CA MET A 30 -1.46 -11.75 14.15
C MET A 30 -2.23 -10.54 14.71
N SER A 31 -2.88 -9.75 13.86
CA SER A 31 -3.71 -8.61 14.25
C SER A 31 -4.95 -9.00 15.07
N PHE A 32 -5.43 -10.25 14.96
CA PHE A 32 -6.54 -10.77 15.76
C PHE A 32 -6.10 -11.42 17.07
N ARG A 33 -4.79 -11.54 17.35
CA ARG A 33 -4.26 -12.05 18.63
C ARG A 33 -4.08 -10.91 19.65
N THR A 34 -4.47 -11.14 20.89
CA THR A 34 -4.36 -10.15 21.99
C THR A 34 -2.91 -9.85 22.36
N GLY A 35 -2.60 -8.59 22.67
CA GLY A 35 -1.23 -8.13 22.98
C GLY A 35 -0.55 -8.84 24.16
N LEU A 36 -1.32 -9.44 25.08
CA LEU A 36 -0.82 -10.22 26.23
C LEU A 36 -0.48 -11.69 25.90
N GLU A 37 -1.00 -12.23 24.81
CA GLU A 37 -0.70 -13.59 24.35
C GLU A 37 0.35 -13.59 23.21
N ALA A 38 0.68 -12.42 22.64
CA ALA A 38 1.82 -12.24 21.73
C ALA A 38 3.19 -12.40 22.41
N PHE A 39 3.26 -12.24 23.74
CA PHE A 39 4.49 -12.33 24.54
C PHE A 39 4.52 -13.52 25.52
N ARG A 40 3.53 -14.42 25.48
CA ARG A 40 3.50 -15.62 26.34
C ARG A 40 4.18 -16.80 25.64
N MET A 41 5.21 -17.35 26.28
CA MET A 41 5.73 -18.70 26.02
C MET A 41 5.03 -19.66 27.00
N PRO A 42 4.33 -20.72 26.59
CA PRO A 42 4.32 -21.41 25.29
C PRO A 42 3.11 -21.05 24.38
N PRO A 43 3.26 -21.18 23.04
CA PRO A 43 2.25 -20.76 22.07
C PRO A 43 1.09 -21.76 21.96
N THR A 44 -0.11 -21.39 22.41
CA THR A 44 -1.32 -22.20 22.25
C THR A 44 -1.96 -21.95 20.88
N LEU A 45 -2.22 -23.04 20.13
CA LEU A 45 -2.84 -23.01 18.80
C LEU A 45 -4.37 -22.79 18.84
N VAL A 46 -4.96 -22.74 20.04
CA VAL A 46 -6.39 -22.53 20.28
C VAL A 46 -6.56 -21.24 21.06
N PHE A 47 -7.05 -20.20 20.40
CA PHE A 47 -7.12 -18.83 20.91
C PHE A 47 -8.58 -18.37 20.91
N SER A 48 -9.01 -17.68 21.97
CA SER A 48 -10.35 -17.08 22.02
C SER A 48 -10.33 -15.76 21.24
N PRO A 49 -11.08 -15.60 20.13
CA PRO A 49 -11.12 -14.36 19.38
C PRO A 49 -11.76 -13.27 20.25
N THR A 50 -10.95 -12.36 20.79
CA THR A 50 -11.42 -11.30 21.68
C THR A 50 -11.25 -9.94 21.03
N LEU A 51 -12.36 -9.21 20.90
CA LEU A 51 -12.43 -7.84 20.35
C LEU A 51 -11.87 -6.77 21.32
N ARG A 52 -11.34 -7.18 22.47
CA ARG A 52 -10.85 -6.28 23.52
C ARG A 52 -9.61 -5.49 23.10
N ASN A 53 -8.76 -6.08 22.25
CA ASN A 53 -7.59 -5.38 21.69
C ASN A 53 -8.00 -4.17 20.83
N TYR A 54 -9.12 -4.28 20.10
CA TYR A 54 -9.67 -3.16 19.31
C TYR A 54 -10.30 -2.08 20.19
N ALA A 55 -10.90 -2.44 21.33
CA ALA A 55 -11.41 -1.47 22.30
C ALA A 55 -10.27 -0.66 22.96
N ASP A 56 -9.19 -1.33 23.37
CA ASP A 56 -8.01 -0.67 23.95
C ASP A 56 -7.27 0.22 22.92
N LEU A 57 -7.30 -0.14 21.63
CA LEU A 57 -6.79 0.67 20.52
C LEU A 57 -7.59 1.97 20.32
N VAL A 58 -8.90 1.95 20.57
CA VAL A 58 -9.78 3.11 20.42
C VAL A 58 -9.68 4.06 21.63
N GLU A 59 -9.49 3.54 22.85
CA GLU A 59 -9.27 4.37 24.05
C GLU A 59 -7.84 4.95 24.14
N GLY A 60 -6.87 4.36 23.42
CA GLY A 60 -5.47 4.80 23.43
C GLY A 60 -5.12 5.98 22.51
N LYS A 61 -3.83 6.35 22.49
CA LYS A 61 -3.26 7.40 21.61
C LYS A 61 -3.21 7.00 20.12
N PHE A 62 -3.60 5.77 19.77
CA PHE A 62 -3.53 5.25 18.40
C PHE A 62 -4.45 6.01 17.45
N VAL A 63 -5.68 6.34 17.88
CA VAL A 63 -6.63 7.15 17.09
C VAL A 63 -6.02 8.51 16.75
N ARG A 64 -5.35 9.16 17.71
CA ARG A 64 -4.68 10.44 17.49
C ARG A 64 -3.52 10.32 16.49
N SER A 65 -2.70 9.29 16.59
CA SER A 65 -1.62 9.03 15.62
C SER A 65 -2.16 8.72 14.22
N LEU A 66 -3.28 7.99 14.14
CA LEU A 66 -3.95 7.68 12.88
C LEU A 66 -4.47 8.96 12.21
N VAL A 67 -5.18 9.82 12.97
CA VAL A 67 -5.64 11.12 12.49
C VAL A 67 -4.47 12.02 12.06
N ASN A 68 -3.40 12.12 12.86
CA ASN A 68 -2.23 12.93 12.51
C ASN A 68 -1.60 12.46 11.18
N SER A 69 -1.42 11.15 10.99
CA SER A 69 -0.85 10.60 9.77
C SER A 69 -1.77 10.78 8.57
N THR A 70 -3.08 10.58 8.73
CA THR A 70 -4.07 10.79 7.66
C THR A 70 -4.14 12.25 7.23
N VAL A 71 -4.14 13.18 8.19
CA VAL A 71 -4.13 14.61 7.89
C VAL A 71 -2.83 14.99 7.16
N THR A 72 -1.68 14.54 7.67
CA THR A 72 -0.37 14.86 7.09
C THR A 72 -0.18 14.27 5.70
N SER A 73 -0.60 13.01 5.47
CA SER A 73 -0.50 12.38 4.16
C SER A 73 -1.43 13.07 3.16
N THR A 74 -2.67 13.31 3.54
CA THR A 74 -3.66 13.96 2.67
C THR A 74 -3.27 15.40 2.35
N SER A 75 -2.78 16.16 3.33
CA SER A 75 -2.30 17.53 3.08
C SER A 75 -1.11 17.54 2.13
N THR A 76 -0.19 16.60 2.29
CA THR A 76 0.99 16.49 1.42
C THR A 76 0.59 16.14 -0.01
N THR A 77 -0.30 15.14 -0.20
CA THR A 77 -0.82 14.79 -1.52
C THR A 77 -1.60 15.94 -2.14
N ALA A 78 -2.43 16.64 -1.37
CA ALA A 78 -3.20 17.78 -1.86
C ALA A 78 -2.28 18.92 -2.32
N LEU A 79 -1.27 19.28 -1.53
CA LEU A 79 -0.27 20.29 -1.93
C LEU A 79 0.52 19.86 -3.16
N ALA A 80 0.93 18.58 -3.23
CA ALA A 80 1.63 18.03 -4.39
C ALA A 80 0.77 18.09 -5.66
N LEU A 81 -0.53 17.82 -5.57
CA LEU A 81 -1.45 17.95 -6.70
C LEU A 81 -1.69 19.41 -7.07
N LEU A 82 -1.89 20.30 -6.09
CA LEU A 82 -2.12 21.72 -6.34
C LEU A 82 -0.97 22.39 -7.08
N LEU A 83 0.27 21.99 -6.80
CA LEU A 83 1.46 22.50 -7.49
C LEU A 83 1.80 21.68 -8.74
N GLY A 84 1.67 20.36 -8.66
CA GLY A 84 2.06 19.42 -9.70
C GLY A 84 1.12 19.40 -10.90
N VAL A 85 -0.20 19.52 -10.71
CA VAL A 85 -1.18 19.54 -11.80
C VAL A 85 -0.98 20.76 -12.73
N PRO A 86 -0.88 22.01 -12.25
CA PRO A 86 -0.64 23.14 -13.13
C PRO A 86 0.76 23.09 -13.76
N ALA A 87 1.79 22.60 -13.06
CA ALA A 87 3.12 22.40 -13.64
C ALA A 87 3.10 21.36 -14.76
N ALA A 88 2.46 20.21 -14.56
CA ALA A 88 2.29 19.16 -15.56
C ALA A 88 1.44 19.66 -16.74
N TYR A 89 0.39 20.44 -16.49
CA TYR A 89 -0.42 21.06 -17.54
C TYR A 89 0.40 22.06 -18.36
N ALA A 90 1.16 22.93 -17.70
CA ALA A 90 2.07 23.86 -18.35
C ALA A 90 3.11 23.12 -19.19
N PHE A 91 3.72 22.03 -18.70
CA PHE A 91 4.63 21.21 -19.50
C PHE A 91 3.95 20.49 -20.67
N SER A 92 2.71 20.00 -20.50
CA SER A 92 1.96 19.35 -21.58
C SER A 92 1.63 20.32 -22.72
N ARG A 93 1.43 21.61 -22.40
CA ARG A 93 1.06 22.64 -23.36
C ARG A 93 2.22 23.53 -23.80
N ALA A 94 3.31 23.53 -23.04
CA ALA A 94 4.57 24.13 -23.44
C ALA A 94 5.09 23.34 -24.63
N ARG A 95 5.06 23.96 -25.81
CA ARG A 95 5.90 23.51 -26.92
C ARG A 95 7.34 23.69 -26.47
N ILE A 96 7.98 22.60 -26.03
CA ILE A 96 9.40 22.57 -25.74
C ILE A 96 10.12 22.97 -27.03
N ARG A 97 10.52 24.26 -27.13
CA ARG A 97 11.29 24.80 -28.26
C ARG A 97 12.72 24.26 -28.32
N ALA A 98 13.11 23.38 -27.38
CA ALA A 98 14.44 22.79 -27.31
C ALA A 98 14.66 21.61 -28.28
N THR A 99 13.64 21.15 -29.02
CA THR A 99 13.81 20.07 -30.01
C THR A 99 14.79 20.45 -31.15
N GLY A 100 14.92 21.74 -31.47
CA GLY A 100 15.82 22.21 -32.54
C GLY A 100 17.32 22.18 -32.17
N LEU A 101 17.67 22.12 -30.89
CA LEU A 101 19.07 22.15 -30.44
C LEU A 101 19.66 20.73 -30.30
N VAL A 102 18.81 19.70 -30.17
CA VAL A 102 19.25 18.29 -30.12
C VAL A 102 19.44 17.69 -31.51
N SER A 103 18.74 18.22 -32.54
CA SER A 103 18.93 17.79 -33.93
C SER A 103 20.09 18.46 -34.66
N LEU A 104 20.79 19.41 -34.01
CA LEU A 104 22.00 20.06 -34.56
C LEU A 104 23.30 19.32 -34.17
N TRP A 105 23.20 18.27 -33.35
CA TRP A 105 24.34 17.48 -32.85
C TRP A 105 24.26 15.99 -33.20
N THR A 106 23.36 15.60 -34.10
CA THR A 106 23.33 14.28 -34.77
C THR A 106 23.24 14.48 -36.27
#